data_AF-A0A498STL4-F1
#
_entry.id   AF-A0A498STL4-F1
#
_cell.length_a   1.000
_cell.length_b   1.000
_cell.length_c   1.000
_cell.angle_alpha   90.00
_cell.angle_beta   90.00
_cell.angle_gamma   90.00
#
_symmetry.space_group_name_H-M   'P 1'
#
loop_
_entity.id
_entity.type
_entity.pdbx_description
1 polymer ?
#
loop_
_entity_poly.entity_id
_entity_poly.type
_entity_poly.pdbx_seq_one_letter_code
_entity_poly.pdbx_strand_id
1 'polypeptide(L)'
;MENTALSGLRGIPISVLKQQSFPNLPAIPAVQERLCLNPTKQSTTAHFISDSLGKVRTHSSELHKSEDILRKLPVGTETAQIFVGVIPNLTKTYFVMLRLSEPATMPEILDGEVPLRFVVVILGSGQPDVSYHEVGRSIATLMTNMEFNAVAYEANVREELICGVDNFLDDSVVIPPGEIDSKRLLSGDEIRKALKKRRNRKKVTEEEN
;
A
#
# COMPACT_ATOMS: atom_id res chain seq x y z
N MET A 1 -62.89 14.38 18.16
CA MET A 1 -63.52 13.07 17.94
C MET A 1 -63.31 12.78 16.45
N GLU A 2 -62.51 11.84 15.98
CA GLU A 2 -61.92 10.62 16.54
C GLU A 2 -60.56 10.34 15.86
N ASN A 3 -59.68 9.68 16.61
CA ASN A 3 -58.45 9.06 16.12
C ASN A 3 -58.78 7.72 15.45
N THR A 4 -58.14 7.36 14.33
CA THR A 4 -58.05 5.95 13.91
C THR A 4 -56.80 5.66 13.05
N ALA A 5 -55.97 4.78 13.63
CA ALA A 5 -55.13 3.72 13.04
C ALA A 5 -53.95 4.04 12.09
N LEU A 6 -52.75 3.93 12.69
CA LEU A 6 -51.53 3.36 12.12
C LEU A 6 -51.80 1.98 11.49
N SER A 7 -51.52 1.83 10.18
CA SER A 7 -51.06 0.56 9.58
C SER A 7 -50.55 0.81 8.16
N GLY A 8 -49.31 0.39 7.85
CA GLY A 8 -48.87 0.41 6.44
C GLY A 8 -47.38 0.56 6.12
N LEU A 9 -46.43 0.24 7.00
CA LEU A 9 -45.03 0.04 6.57
C LEU A 9 -44.81 -1.43 6.26
N ARG A 10 -45.14 -1.82 5.01
CA ARG A 10 -44.77 -3.11 4.44
C ARG A 10 -43.36 -3.00 3.84
N GLY A 11 -42.51 -3.93 4.24
CA GLY A 11 -41.08 -3.95 3.99
C GLY A 11 -40.71 -3.95 2.51
N ILE A 12 -39.77 -3.07 2.19
CA ILE A 12 -38.91 -3.18 1.01
C ILE A 12 -37.75 -4.10 1.43
N PRO A 13 -37.49 -5.22 0.73
CA PRO A 13 -36.31 -6.02 1.02
C PRO A 13 -35.07 -5.19 0.68
N ILE A 14 -34.27 -4.88 1.70
CA ILE A 14 -32.92 -4.34 1.52
C ILE A 14 -32.08 -5.48 0.96
N SER A 15 -32.09 -5.65 -0.36
CA SER A 15 -31.05 -6.39 -1.06
C SER A 15 -29.74 -5.69 -0.73
N VAL A 16 -28.87 -6.39 -0.02
CA VAL A 16 -27.52 -5.97 0.35
C VAL A 16 -26.82 -5.49 -0.91
N LEU A 17 -26.74 -4.17 -1.06
CA LEU A 17 -25.90 -3.52 -2.06
C LEU A 17 -24.47 -3.85 -1.68
N LYS A 18 -23.92 -4.89 -2.32
CA LYS A 18 -22.49 -5.19 -2.30
C LYS A 18 -21.82 -3.98 -2.96
N GLN A 19 -21.39 -3.00 -2.15
CA GLN A 19 -20.56 -1.89 -2.62
C GLN A 19 -19.28 -2.50 -3.18
N GLN A 20 -19.25 -2.69 -4.48
CA GLN A 20 -18.02 -2.87 -5.22
C GLN A 20 -17.48 -1.47 -5.48
N SER A 21 -16.30 -1.17 -4.92
CA SER A 21 -15.66 0.14 -5.05
C SER A 21 -15.20 0.46 -6.47
N PHE A 22 -15.29 -0.49 -7.42
CA PHE A 22 -14.96 -0.28 -8.82
C PHE A 22 -15.91 -1.10 -9.73
N PRO A 23 -16.85 -0.46 -10.43
CA PRO A 23 -17.89 -1.17 -11.21
C PRO A 23 -17.40 -1.79 -12.53
N ASN A 24 -16.13 -1.63 -12.90
CA ASN A 24 -15.62 -2.01 -14.23
C ASN A 24 -14.46 -3.02 -14.23
N LEU A 25 -14.16 -3.67 -13.10
CA LEU A 25 -13.17 -4.76 -13.06
C LEU A 25 -13.88 -6.12 -13.10
N PRO A 26 -13.45 -7.06 -13.96
CA PRO A 26 -13.93 -8.44 -13.88
C PRO A 26 -13.54 -9.05 -12.52
N ALA A 27 -14.49 -9.72 -11.88
CA ALA A 27 -14.25 -10.43 -10.62
C ALA A 27 -13.24 -11.57 -10.85
N ILE A 28 -12.13 -11.54 -10.14
CA ILE A 28 -11.10 -12.58 -10.21
C ILE A 28 -11.57 -13.77 -9.34
N PRO A 29 -11.58 -15.02 -9.86
CA PRO A 29 -11.85 -16.21 -9.04
C PRO A 29 -10.82 -16.33 -7.92
N ALA A 30 -11.27 -16.69 -6.72
CA ALA A 30 -10.40 -16.88 -5.56
C ALA A 30 -9.32 -17.92 -5.86
N VAL A 31 -8.07 -17.46 -6.04
CA VAL A 31 -6.90 -18.32 -6.04
C VAL A 31 -6.54 -18.55 -4.58
N GLN A 32 -7.21 -19.52 -3.99
CA GLN A 32 -6.89 -20.04 -2.66
C GLN A 32 -5.61 -20.88 -2.73
N GLU A 33 -4.76 -20.70 -1.73
CA GLU A 33 -3.61 -21.52 -1.34
C GLU A 33 -2.38 -21.55 -2.26
N ARG A 34 -1.40 -20.68 -1.95
CA ARG A 34 0.04 -21.04 -1.94
C ARG A 34 0.99 -20.05 -1.26
N LEU A 35 0.53 -19.05 -0.50
CA LEU A 35 1.44 -18.06 0.11
C LEU A 35 1.40 -18.14 1.64
N CYS A 36 1.89 -19.26 2.17
CA CYS A 36 2.39 -19.35 3.54
C CYS A 36 3.84 -19.85 3.47
N LEU A 37 4.69 -19.13 2.73
CA LEU A 37 6.12 -19.37 2.76
C LEU A 37 6.71 -18.51 3.87
N ASN A 38 7.51 -19.15 4.73
CA ASN A 38 8.20 -18.52 5.85
C ASN A 38 9.09 -17.40 5.31
N PRO A 39 8.80 -16.11 5.55
CA PRO A 39 9.69 -15.06 5.11
C PRO A 39 10.96 -15.18 5.95
N THR A 40 12.07 -15.54 5.32
CA THR A 40 13.36 -15.05 5.80
C THR A 40 13.19 -13.55 5.90
N LYS A 41 13.45 -12.95 7.07
CA LYS A 41 13.20 -11.52 7.34
C LYS A 41 14.05 -10.64 6.40
N GLN A 42 13.62 -10.48 5.16
CA GLN A 42 14.18 -9.54 4.21
C GLN A 42 13.49 -8.21 4.52
N SER A 43 14.25 -7.31 5.13
CA SER A 43 13.76 -5.98 5.50
C SER A 43 14.04 -5.06 4.34
N THR A 44 13.00 -4.48 3.74
CA THR A 44 13.16 -3.47 2.69
C THR A 44 12.87 -2.08 3.24
N THR A 45 13.79 -1.14 3.03
CA THR A 45 13.52 0.30 3.25
C THR A 45 13.09 0.94 1.94
N ALA A 46 12.01 1.74 1.95
CA ALA A 46 11.54 2.45 0.77
C ALA A 46 12.08 3.89 0.76
N HIS A 47 12.93 4.21 -0.23
CA HIS A 47 13.43 5.56 -0.47
C HIS A 47 12.57 6.25 -1.54
N PHE A 48 12.13 7.46 -1.23
CA PHE A 48 11.23 8.24 -2.06
C PHE A 48 11.86 9.60 -2.38
N ILE A 49 12.06 9.87 -3.67
CA ILE A 49 12.63 11.13 -4.17
C ILE A 49 11.59 11.77 -5.07
N SER A 50 11.09 12.94 -4.68
CA SER A 50 10.06 13.69 -5.43
C SER A 50 10.54 14.99 -6.04
N ASP A 51 11.82 15.33 -5.90
CA ASP A 51 12.32 16.55 -6.53
C ASP A 51 12.51 16.33 -8.02
N SER A 52 11.95 17.25 -8.81
CA SER A 52 12.22 17.42 -10.23
C SER A 52 13.70 17.12 -10.52
N LEU A 53 13.99 16.17 -11.41
CA LEU A 53 15.31 15.67 -11.83
C LEU A 53 16.36 16.73 -12.24
N GLY A 54 16.09 18.02 -12.10
CA GLY A 54 16.96 19.15 -12.44
C GLY A 54 17.76 19.76 -11.28
N LYS A 55 17.63 19.29 -10.04
CA LYS A 55 18.45 19.79 -8.92
C LYS A 55 19.19 18.67 -8.22
N VAL A 56 20.34 18.31 -8.78
CA VAL A 56 21.40 17.56 -8.09
C VAL A 56 21.70 18.34 -6.80
N ARG A 57 21.23 17.82 -5.67
CA ARG A 57 21.35 18.45 -4.37
C ARG A 57 22.76 18.19 -3.81
N THR A 58 23.60 19.22 -3.82
CA THR A 58 24.77 19.27 -2.92
C THR A 58 24.28 19.64 -1.52
N HIS A 59 24.01 18.66 -0.63
CA HIS A 59 23.60 18.93 0.76
C HIS A 59 24.55 18.28 1.77
N SER A 60 25.46 19.09 2.31
CA SER A 60 26.40 18.72 3.38
C SER A 60 25.76 18.54 4.77
N SER A 61 24.51 18.97 4.99
CA SER A 61 23.86 18.98 6.32
C SER A 61 22.83 17.86 6.56
N GLU A 62 22.34 17.18 5.52
CA GLU A 62 21.43 16.02 5.64
C GLU A 62 22.21 14.69 5.82
N LEU A 63 23.47 14.64 5.39
CA LEU A 63 24.34 13.47 5.46
C LEU A 63 24.46 12.91 6.89
N HIS A 64 24.65 13.77 7.90
CA HIS A 64 24.83 13.32 9.29
C HIS A 64 23.59 12.62 9.88
N LYS A 65 22.37 13.01 9.49
CA LYS A 65 21.14 12.32 9.94
C LYS A 65 20.90 11.02 9.18
N SER A 66 21.30 10.97 7.90
CA SER A 66 21.18 9.77 7.08
C SER A 66 22.07 8.65 7.61
N GLU A 67 23.33 8.93 7.98
CA GLU A 67 24.25 7.92 8.51
C GLU A 67 23.77 7.29 9.82
N ASP A 68 23.19 8.09 10.72
CA ASP A 68 22.69 7.60 12.02
C ASP A 68 21.47 6.66 11.88
N ILE A 69 20.70 6.80 10.80
CA ILE A 69 19.58 5.92 10.48
C ILE A 69 20.09 4.66 9.78
N LEU A 70 21.01 4.80 8.82
CA LEU A 70 21.60 3.67 8.10
C LEU A 70 22.31 2.69 9.05
N ARG A 71 22.98 3.21 10.10
CA ARG A 71 23.62 2.39 11.15
C ARG A 71 22.64 1.59 12.02
N LYS A 72 21.35 1.94 12.01
CA LYS A 72 20.30 1.24 12.77
C LYS A 72 19.55 0.18 11.95
N LEU A 73 19.87 0.07 10.66
CA LEU A 73 19.22 -0.92 9.80
C LEU A 73 19.71 -2.33 10.15
N PRO A 74 18.81 -3.33 10.15
CA PRO A 74 19.20 -4.73 10.25
C PRO A 74 20.22 -5.11 9.17
N VAL A 75 21.12 -6.03 9.51
CA VAL A 75 22.04 -6.61 8.53
C VAL A 75 21.23 -7.32 7.43
N GLY A 76 21.61 -7.11 6.17
CA GLY A 76 20.88 -7.65 5.02
C GLY A 76 19.64 -6.84 4.64
N THR A 77 19.50 -5.62 5.15
CA THR A 77 18.48 -4.68 4.64
C THR A 77 18.77 -4.38 3.17
N GLU A 78 17.72 -4.40 2.36
CA GLU A 78 17.75 -4.00 0.96
C GLU A 78 16.85 -2.78 0.75
N THR A 79 16.97 -2.13 -0.39
CA THR A 79 16.25 -0.88 -0.69
C THR A 79 15.24 -1.05 -1.83
N ALA A 80 14.10 -0.38 -1.70
CA ALA A 80 13.19 -0.07 -2.80
C ALA A 80 13.28 1.42 -3.14
N GLN A 81 13.63 1.75 -4.39
CA GLN A 81 13.68 3.14 -4.86
C GLN A 81 12.43 3.46 -5.69
N ILE A 82 11.75 4.56 -5.35
CA ILE A 82 10.51 4.98 -6.01
C ILE A 82 10.73 6.33 -6.70
N PHE A 83 10.58 6.33 -8.02
CA PHE A 83 10.60 7.52 -8.87
C PHE A 83 9.18 7.90 -9.24
N VAL A 84 8.82 9.16 -9.01
CA VAL A 84 7.53 9.71 -9.41
C VAL A 84 7.73 11.00 -10.19
N GLY A 85 6.91 11.26 -11.19
CA GLY A 85 7.09 12.47 -11.99
C GLY A 85 5.96 12.78 -12.97
N VAL A 86 5.90 14.04 -13.35
CA VAL A 86 5.00 14.54 -14.38
C VAL A 86 5.77 14.75 -15.67
N ILE A 87 5.26 14.21 -16.78
CA ILE A 87 5.78 14.41 -18.12
C ILE A 87 4.63 14.95 -18.99
N PRO A 88 4.70 16.21 -19.48
CA PRO A 88 3.58 16.87 -20.16
C PRO A 88 3.02 16.14 -21.38
N ASN A 89 3.86 15.37 -22.09
CA ASN A 89 3.48 14.73 -23.35
C ASN A 89 2.97 13.30 -23.19
N LEU A 90 2.84 12.80 -21.95
CA LEU A 90 2.24 11.49 -21.73
C LEU A 90 0.72 11.56 -21.85
N THR A 91 0.13 10.61 -22.55
CA THR A 91 -1.34 10.50 -22.66
C THR A 91 -1.97 9.67 -21.55
N LYS A 92 -1.16 8.90 -20.81
CA LYS A 92 -1.56 7.96 -19.77
C LYS A 92 -0.52 7.94 -18.65
N THR A 93 -0.92 7.50 -17.47
CA THR A 93 0.03 7.17 -16.40
C THR A 93 0.67 5.80 -16.68
N TYR A 94 1.97 5.73 -16.51
CA TYR A 94 2.78 4.52 -16.59
C TYR A 94 3.25 4.16 -15.19
N PHE A 95 3.10 2.88 -14.86
CA PHE A 95 3.59 2.27 -13.63
C PHE A 95 4.49 1.10 -14.02
N VAL A 96 5.74 1.12 -13.55
CA VAL A 96 6.71 0.05 -13.76
C VAL A 96 7.28 -0.33 -12.41
N MET A 97 7.29 -1.63 -12.10
CA MET A 97 7.95 -2.19 -10.93
C MET A 97 8.95 -3.23 -11.39
N LEU A 98 10.19 -3.09 -10.93
CA LEU A 98 11.31 -3.96 -11.25
C LEU A 98 11.81 -4.59 -9.95
N ARG A 99 12.01 -5.91 -9.96
CA ARG A 99 12.76 -6.64 -8.94
C ARG A 99 14.07 -7.09 -9.57
N LEU A 100 15.19 -6.63 -9.04
CA LEU A 100 16.50 -7.11 -9.46
C LEU A 100 16.68 -8.57 -9.02
N SER A 101 17.28 -9.40 -9.87
CA SER A 101 17.57 -10.80 -9.54
C SER A 101 18.52 -10.90 -8.34
N GLU A 102 19.52 -10.04 -8.31
CA GLU A 102 20.46 -9.86 -7.20
C GLU A 102 20.46 -8.39 -6.77
N PRO A 103 20.61 -8.10 -5.46
CA PRO A 103 20.57 -6.74 -4.96
C PRO A 103 21.89 -6.05 -5.33
N ALA A 104 21.82 -4.79 -5.77
CA ALA A 104 22.97 -4.07 -6.30
C ALA A 104 23.07 -2.65 -5.74
N THR A 105 24.27 -2.22 -5.37
CA THR A 105 24.52 -0.81 -5.01
C THR A 105 24.53 0.03 -6.28
N MET A 106 23.71 1.07 -6.34
CA MET A 106 23.59 1.96 -7.50
C MET A 106 23.69 3.42 -7.05
N PRO A 107 24.92 3.96 -6.87
CA PRO A 107 25.15 5.31 -6.36
C PRO A 107 24.56 6.42 -7.24
N GLU A 108 24.29 6.13 -8.51
CA GLU A 108 23.73 7.08 -9.47
C GLU A 108 22.26 7.43 -9.17
N ILE A 109 21.56 6.53 -8.47
CA ILE A 109 20.11 6.62 -8.27
C ILE A 109 19.67 6.40 -6.81
N LEU A 110 20.60 6.01 -5.93
CA LEU A 110 20.37 5.79 -4.50
C LEU A 110 21.52 6.38 -3.68
N ASP A 111 21.15 7.25 -2.72
CA ASP A 111 22.09 7.77 -1.73
C ASP A 111 22.24 6.74 -0.58
N GLY A 112 23.38 6.04 -0.53
CA GLY A 112 23.74 5.15 0.58
C GLY A 112 24.41 3.84 0.15
N GLU A 113 24.91 3.08 1.14
CA GLU A 113 25.60 1.79 0.91
C GLU A 113 24.64 0.59 0.88
N VAL A 114 23.35 0.80 1.16
CA VAL A 114 22.34 -0.27 1.21
C VAL A 114 21.98 -0.70 -0.22
N PRO A 115 22.07 -1.99 -0.56
CA PRO A 115 21.89 -2.43 -1.93
C PRO A 115 20.42 -2.33 -2.36
N LEU A 116 20.21 -1.92 -3.60
CA LEU A 116 18.90 -1.76 -4.22
C LEU A 116 18.37 -3.13 -4.67
N ARG A 117 17.11 -3.42 -4.35
CA ARG A 117 16.40 -4.62 -4.80
C ARG A 117 15.23 -4.29 -5.73
N PHE A 118 14.47 -3.25 -5.40
CA PHE A 118 13.29 -2.86 -6.16
C PHE A 118 13.43 -1.46 -6.72
N VAL A 119 12.94 -1.28 -7.95
CA VAL A 119 12.77 0.04 -8.57
C VAL A 119 11.33 0.19 -9.01
N VAL A 120 10.68 1.26 -8.57
CA VAL A 120 9.33 1.64 -9.01
C VAL A 120 9.41 2.97 -9.74
N VAL A 121 8.77 3.05 -10.90
CA VAL A 121 8.69 4.26 -11.70
C VAL A 121 7.22 4.57 -12.00
N ILE A 122 6.76 5.75 -11.61
CA ILE A 122 5.39 6.23 -11.82
C ILE A 122 5.44 7.56 -12.54
N LEU A 123 5.07 7.57 -13.81
CA LEU A 123 5.14 8.77 -14.66
C LEU A 123 3.80 9.01 -15.32
N GLY A 124 3.33 10.25 -15.37
CA GLY A 124 2.14 10.56 -16.15
C GLY A 124 1.99 12.03 -16.46
N SER A 125 0.89 12.38 -17.14
CA SER A 125 0.55 13.77 -17.46
C SER A 125 0.25 14.59 -16.21
N GLY A 126 0.41 15.91 -16.28
CA GLY A 126 -0.07 16.80 -15.23
C GLY A 126 -1.60 16.76 -15.16
N GLN A 127 -2.15 16.08 -14.16
CA GLN A 127 -3.59 16.00 -13.91
C GLN A 127 -3.90 16.78 -12.62
N PRO A 128 -4.94 17.63 -12.59
CA PRO A 128 -5.22 18.49 -11.44
C PRO A 128 -5.54 17.71 -10.16
N ASP A 129 -6.14 16.51 -10.29
CA ASP A 129 -6.60 15.70 -9.16
C ASP A 129 -5.62 14.60 -8.75
N VAL A 130 -4.47 14.48 -9.43
CA VAL A 130 -3.50 13.39 -9.18
C VAL A 130 -2.18 13.98 -8.67
N SER A 131 -1.93 13.78 -7.38
CA SER A 131 -0.60 14.00 -6.82
C SER A 131 0.24 12.73 -6.95
N TYR A 132 1.11 12.66 -7.95
CA TYR A 132 2.06 11.54 -8.09
C TYR A 132 2.98 11.39 -6.86
N HIS A 133 3.19 12.48 -6.11
CA HIS A 133 3.85 12.43 -4.82
C HIS A 133 3.10 11.54 -3.82
N GLU A 134 1.78 11.74 -3.66
CA GLU A 134 0.97 10.93 -2.75
C GLU A 134 0.84 9.47 -3.22
N VAL A 135 0.82 9.24 -4.54
CA VAL A 135 0.90 7.88 -5.09
C VAL A 135 2.22 7.22 -4.70
N GLY A 136 3.35 7.91 -4.86
CA GLY A 136 4.65 7.39 -4.47
C GLY A 136 4.76 7.09 -2.97
N ARG A 137 4.21 7.95 -2.11
CA ARG A 137 4.13 7.71 -0.66
C ARG A 137 3.29 6.47 -0.32
N SER A 138 2.20 6.26 -1.04
CA SER A 138 1.34 5.09 -0.87
C SER A 138 2.10 3.81 -1.24
N ILE A 139 2.84 3.81 -2.35
CA ILE A 139 3.68 2.67 -2.74
C ILE A 139 4.83 2.46 -1.75
N ALA A 140 5.47 3.52 -1.26
CA ALA A 140 6.51 3.40 -0.24
C ALA A 140 5.97 2.71 1.02
N THR A 141 4.79 3.13 1.47
CA THR A 141 4.10 2.54 2.63
C THR A 141 3.76 1.07 2.39
N LEU A 142 3.24 0.76 1.21
CA LEU A 142 2.93 -0.61 0.80
C LEU A 142 4.19 -1.50 0.80
N MET A 143 5.32 -1.02 0.29
CA MET A 143 6.59 -1.76 0.27
C MET A 143 7.15 -2.04 1.68
N THR A 144 6.76 -1.25 2.69
CA THR A 144 7.13 -1.49 4.10
C THR A 144 6.21 -2.50 4.81
N ASN A 145 5.07 -2.85 4.22
CA ASN A 145 4.20 -3.89 4.76
C ASN A 145 4.88 -5.26 4.57
N MET A 146 5.06 -6.00 5.66
CA MET A 146 5.80 -7.27 5.66
C MET A 146 5.16 -8.34 4.75
N GLU A 147 3.82 -8.40 4.69
CA GLU A 147 3.11 -9.40 3.89
C GLU A 147 3.21 -9.06 2.40
N PHE A 148 2.96 -7.80 2.02
CA PHE A 148 3.14 -7.36 0.64
C PHE A 148 4.60 -7.48 0.19
N ASN A 149 5.55 -7.15 1.07
CA ASN A 149 6.97 -7.26 0.76
C ASN A 149 7.37 -8.70 0.43
N ALA A 150 6.90 -9.68 1.21
CA ALA A 150 7.11 -11.10 0.91
C ALA A 150 6.54 -11.49 -0.46
N VAL A 151 5.30 -11.05 -0.77
CA VAL A 151 4.70 -11.25 -2.10
C VAL A 151 5.57 -10.62 -3.20
N ALA A 152 6.09 -9.41 -3.00
CA ALA A 152 6.93 -8.74 -3.99
C ALA A 152 8.25 -9.49 -4.27
N TYR A 153 8.83 -10.14 -3.26
CA TYR A 153 10.04 -10.96 -3.42
C TYR A 153 9.80 -12.29 -4.14
N GLU A 154 8.57 -12.82 -4.08
CA GLU A 154 8.24 -14.12 -4.67
C GLU A 154 7.52 -14.01 -6.01
N ALA A 155 6.84 -12.87 -6.26
CA ALA A 155 5.96 -12.71 -7.40
C ALA A 155 6.69 -12.92 -8.73
N ASN A 156 6.08 -13.70 -9.63
CA ASN A 156 6.55 -13.92 -11.01
C ASN A 156 5.58 -13.37 -12.04
N VAL A 157 4.34 -13.07 -11.62
CA VAL A 157 3.32 -12.47 -12.47
C VAL A 157 2.68 -11.25 -11.78
N ARG A 158 2.13 -10.34 -12.58
CA ARG A 158 1.54 -9.09 -12.07
C ARG A 158 0.35 -9.34 -11.15
N GLU A 159 -0.41 -10.38 -11.42
CA GLU A 159 -1.65 -10.71 -10.73
C GLU A 159 -1.40 -11.03 -9.24
N GLU A 160 -0.23 -11.58 -8.90
CA GLU A 160 0.19 -11.82 -7.51
C GLU A 160 0.42 -10.50 -6.76
N LEU A 161 1.04 -9.51 -7.41
CA LEU A 161 1.21 -8.18 -6.83
C LEU A 161 -0.13 -7.48 -6.62
N ILE A 162 -1.06 -7.58 -7.58
CA ILE A 162 -2.41 -7.00 -7.46
C ILE A 162 -3.14 -7.63 -6.27
N CYS A 163 -3.10 -8.96 -6.14
CA CYS A 163 -3.68 -9.65 -4.99
C CYS A 163 -3.03 -9.20 -3.67
N GLY A 164 -1.71 -8.98 -3.65
CA GLY A 164 -1.02 -8.40 -2.49
C GLY A 164 -1.54 -7.01 -2.11
N VAL A 165 -1.82 -6.15 -3.10
CA VAL A 165 -2.42 -4.82 -2.86
C VAL A 165 -3.82 -4.97 -2.27
N ASP A 166 -4.66 -5.84 -2.84
CA ASP A 166 -6.03 -6.05 -2.36
C ASP A 166 -6.03 -6.54 -0.91
N ASN A 167 -5.15 -7.49 -0.56
CA ASN A 167 -4.99 -7.98 0.81
C ASN A 167 -4.59 -6.86 1.78
N PHE A 168 -3.64 -6.01 1.38
CA PHE A 168 -3.23 -4.85 2.17
C PHE A 168 -4.41 -3.88 2.40
N LEU A 169 -5.24 -3.64 1.38
CA LEU A 169 -6.39 -2.75 1.47
C LEU A 169 -7.51 -3.34 2.35
N ASP A 170 -7.74 -4.65 2.29
CA ASP A 170 -8.72 -5.34 3.15
C ASP A 170 -8.38 -5.23 4.64
N ASP A 171 -7.09 -5.25 4.96
CA ASP A 171 -6.61 -5.12 6.33
C ASP A 171 -6.40 -3.66 6.77
N SER A 172 -6.47 -2.72 5.83
CA SER A 172 -6.37 -1.30 6.12
C SER A 172 -7.60 -0.74 6.85
N VAL A 173 -7.38 0.32 7.61
CA VAL A 173 -8.43 1.06 8.33
C VAL A 173 -8.37 2.52 7.88
N VAL A 174 -9.49 3.02 7.35
CA VAL A 174 -9.64 4.42 6.99
C VAL A 174 -10.15 5.19 8.20
N ILE A 175 -9.48 6.29 8.53
CA ILE A 175 -9.91 7.22 9.57
C ILE A 175 -10.61 8.39 8.86
N PRO A 176 -11.91 8.61 9.10
CA PRO A 176 -12.62 9.72 8.49
C PRO A 176 -12.10 11.07 9.02
N PRO A 177 -12.16 12.15 8.23
CA PRO A 177 -11.79 13.48 8.69
C PRO A 177 -12.74 13.94 9.80
N GLY A 178 -12.18 14.49 10.88
CA GLY A 178 -12.91 14.98 12.06
C GLY A 178 -11.94 15.25 13.21
N GLU A 179 -12.42 15.87 14.29
CA GLU A 179 -11.64 16.01 15.52
C GLU A 179 -11.38 14.62 16.11
N ILE A 180 -10.14 14.14 15.99
CA ILE A 180 -9.69 12.86 16.58
C ILE A 180 -9.52 13.08 18.09
N ASP A 181 -10.61 13.35 18.78
CA ASP A 181 -10.63 13.68 20.22
C ASP A 181 -10.79 12.43 21.09
N SER A 182 -11.09 11.29 20.48
CA SER A 182 -11.22 10.04 21.21
C SER A 182 -9.84 9.49 21.55
N LYS A 183 -9.46 9.60 22.83
CA LYS A 183 -8.34 8.82 23.44
C LYS A 183 -8.37 7.33 23.06
N ARG A 184 -9.52 6.81 22.62
CA ARG A 184 -9.75 5.43 22.16
C ARG A 184 -9.20 5.13 20.75
N LEU A 185 -9.23 6.10 19.84
CA LEU A 185 -8.54 5.98 18.54
C LEU A 185 -7.04 6.08 18.74
N LEU A 186 -6.60 7.03 19.58
CA LEU A 186 -5.19 7.17 19.98
C LEU A 186 -4.66 5.95 20.75
N SER A 187 -5.48 5.31 21.59
CA SER A 187 -5.11 4.07 22.28
C SER A 187 -5.05 2.86 21.34
N GLY A 188 -5.65 2.98 20.15
CA GLY A 188 -5.74 1.93 19.14
C GLY A 188 -6.68 0.78 19.50
N ASP A 189 -7.47 0.88 20.58
CA ASP A 189 -8.35 -0.22 21.03
C ASP A 189 -9.42 -0.56 20.00
N GLU A 190 -10.03 0.46 19.40
CA GLU A 190 -11.08 0.29 18.39
C GLU A 190 -10.50 -0.29 17.09
N ILE A 191 -9.31 0.17 16.70
CA ILE A 191 -8.56 -0.36 15.56
C ILE A 191 -8.24 -1.84 15.80
N ARG A 192 -7.66 -2.20 16.96
CA ARG A 192 -7.36 -3.60 17.33
C ARG A 192 -8.61 -4.47 17.32
N LYS A 193 -9.73 -3.98 17.84
CA LYS A 193 -11.01 -4.70 17.87
C LYS A 193 -11.55 -4.94 16.45
N ALA A 194 -11.50 -3.92 15.59
CA ALA A 194 -11.91 -4.03 14.19
C ALA A 194 -11.06 -5.05 13.43
N LEU A 195 -9.74 -5.00 13.58
CA LEU A 195 -8.80 -5.95 12.97
C LEU A 195 -9.07 -7.39 13.46
N LYS A 196 -9.25 -7.59 14.77
CA LYS A 196 -9.57 -8.92 15.35
C LYS A 196 -10.90 -9.48 14.81
N LYS A 197 -11.92 -8.64 14.67
CA LYS A 197 -13.23 -9.04 14.12
C LYS A 197 -13.11 -9.46 12.65
N ARG A 198 -12.32 -8.74 11.84
CA ARG A 198 -12.09 -9.08 10.43
C ARG A 198 -11.30 -10.38 10.28
N ARG A 199 -10.22 -10.55 11.04
CA ARG A 199 -9.44 -11.80 11.05
C ARG A 199 -10.30 -13.02 11.41
N ASN A 200 -11.19 -12.88 12.38
CA ASN A 200 -12.10 -13.96 12.74
C ASN A 200 -13.10 -14.28 11.61
N ARG A 201 -13.55 -13.29 10.82
CA ARG A 201 -14.41 -13.55 9.66
C ARG A 201 -13.67 -14.32 8.56
N LYS A 202 -12.41 -13.96 8.27
CA LYS A 202 -11.57 -14.67 7.29
C LYS A 202 -11.42 -16.15 7.66
N LYS A 203 -11.14 -16.46 8.93
CA LYS A 203 -11.03 -17.85 9.43
C LYS A 203 -12.30 -18.68 9.28
N VAL A 204 -13.47 -18.10 9.58
CA VAL A 204 -14.75 -18.82 9.47
C VAL A 204 -15.06 -19.17 8.00
N THR A 205 -14.72 -18.28 7.07
CA THR A 205 -14.91 -18.53 5.63
C THR A 205 -13.92 -19.54 5.06
N GLU A 206 -12.73 -19.71 5.68
CA GLU A 206 -11.74 -20.74 5.31
C GLU A 206 -12.08 -22.13 5.89
N GLU A 207 -12.79 -22.21 7.02
CA GLU A 207 -13.21 -23.48 7.63
C GLU A 207 -14.51 -24.06 7.03
N GLU A 208 -15.28 -23.26 6.28
CA GLU A 208 -16.52 -23.68 5.61
C GLU A 208 -16.32 -24.14 4.14
N ASN A 209 -15.09 -24.10 3.62
CA ASN A 209 -14.71 -24.60 2.28
C ASN A 209 -13.74 -25.78 2.38
#